data_AF-A0A3R7AFK8-F1
#
_entry.id   AF-A0A3R7AFK8-F1
#
_cell.length_a   1.000
_cell.length_b   1.000
_cell.length_c   1.000
_cell.angle_alpha   90.00
_cell.angle_beta   90.00
_cell.angle_gamma   90.00
#
_symmetry.space_group_name_H-M   'P 1'
#
loop_
_entity.id
_entity.type
_entity.pdbx_description
1 polymer ?
#
loop_
_entity_poly.entity_id
_entity_poly.type
_entity_poly.pdbx_seq_one_letter_code
_entity_poly.pdbx_strand_id
1 'polypeptide(L)'
;MLIAYLLSEARGFEGIMPAIWEQMESCIKKLSTIDGIKSAFVFAKNGDIVASSGKVSMDKEAISLIETAKTLIPIIVNLPKTKTKRVLYQFSYGGILFSDIAEQAFLGCFLSKDFHFVHVLIETDKVSYIIENQILNKKVDEKNMLKREEELRKQLQEIEYKFHSSTLVIHWIS
;
A
#
# COMPACT_ATOMS: atom_id res chain seq x y z
N MET A 1 9.78 20.79 9.71
CA MET A 1 10.54 21.66 8.78
C MET A 1 11.69 20.91 8.10
N LEU A 2 12.52 20.15 8.83
CA LEU A 2 13.62 19.37 8.23
C LEU A 2 13.16 18.20 7.32
N ILE A 3 12.05 17.53 7.68
CA ILE A 3 11.49 16.39 6.90
C ILE A 3 10.88 16.86 5.56
N ALA A 4 10.23 18.02 5.54
CA ALA A 4 9.64 18.59 4.32
C ALA A 4 10.69 18.99 3.27
N TYR A 5 11.89 19.39 3.71
CA TYR A 5 13.01 19.76 2.82
C TYR A 5 13.71 18.54 2.21
N LEU A 6 13.86 17.45 2.97
CA LEU A 6 14.45 16.20 2.46
C LEU A 6 13.53 15.51 1.42
N LEU A 7 12.22 15.72 1.51
CA LEU A 7 11.24 15.14 0.60
C LEU A 7 11.03 15.94 -0.69
N SER A 8 11.38 17.23 -0.74
CA SER A 8 11.40 17.99 -2.00
C SER A 8 12.53 17.54 -2.94
N GLU A 9 13.56 16.85 -2.45
CA GLU A 9 14.64 16.29 -3.27
C GLU A 9 14.36 14.83 -3.71
N ALA A 10 13.38 14.15 -3.10
CA ALA A 10 12.95 12.83 -3.53
C ALA A 10 12.18 12.97 -4.86
N ARG A 11 12.90 12.75 -5.97
CA ARG A 11 12.36 12.80 -7.34
C ARG A 11 11.04 12.01 -7.44
N GLY A 12 9.91 12.72 -7.46
CA GLY A 12 8.57 12.15 -7.46
C GLY A 12 7.55 12.91 -6.61
N PHE A 13 7.99 13.73 -5.65
CA PHE A 13 7.13 14.50 -4.74
C PHE A 13 7.34 16.03 -4.83
N GLU A 14 8.02 16.52 -5.86
CA GLU A 14 8.18 17.94 -6.14
C GLU A 14 6.79 18.60 -6.28
N GLY A 15 6.39 19.39 -5.28
CA GLY A 15 5.14 20.16 -5.30
C GLY A 15 3.98 19.61 -4.47
N ILE A 16 4.13 18.47 -3.78
CA ILE A 16 3.14 18.08 -2.76
C ILE A 16 3.23 19.10 -1.60
N MET A 17 2.10 19.54 -1.05
CA MET A 17 2.06 20.61 -0.04
C MET A 17 2.03 20.01 1.38
N PRO A 18 2.65 20.66 2.40
CA PRO A 18 2.64 20.22 3.81
C PRO A 18 1.28 19.68 4.32
N ALA A 19 0.19 20.32 3.92
CA ALA A 19 -1.18 19.92 4.29
C ALA A 19 -1.63 18.57 3.69
N ILE A 20 -1.15 18.21 2.49
CA ILE A 20 -1.43 16.92 1.85
C ILE A 20 -0.74 15.80 2.66
N TRP A 21 0.48 16.03 3.16
CA TRP A 21 1.17 15.04 3.99
C TRP A 21 0.48 14.76 5.32
N GLU A 22 0.04 15.80 6.05
CA GLU A 22 -0.70 15.61 7.30
C GLU A 22 -2.00 14.82 7.08
N GLN A 23 -2.68 15.06 5.96
CA GLN A 23 -3.85 14.29 5.56
C GLN A 23 -3.51 12.85 5.18
N MET A 24 -2.41 12.63 4.45
CA MET A 24 -1.91 11.28 4.12
C MET A 24 -1.58 10.48 5.37
N GLU A 25 -0.86 11.08 6.33
CA GLU A 25 -0.53 10.45 7.62
C GLU A 25 -1.80 10.07 8.40
N SER A 26 -2.79 10.96 8.46
CA SER A 26 -4.09 10.68 9.07
C SER A 26 -4.81 9.52 8.39
N CYS A 27 -4.74 9.42 7.05
CA CYS A 27 -5.35 8.33 6.30
C CYS A 27 -4.66 6.98 6.56
N ILE A 28 -3.33 6.92 6.48
CA ILE A 28 -2.59 5.67 6.71
C ILE A 28 -2.59 5.25 8.18
N LYS A 29 -2.76 6.18 9.12
CA LYS A 29 -2.91 5.85 10.55
C LYS A 29 -4.12 4.97 10.83
N LYS A 30 -5.21 5.13 10.06
CA LYS A 30 -6.40 4.28 10.16
C LYS A 30 -6.11 2.83 9.74
N LEU A 31 -5.17 2.59 8.82
CA LEU A 31 -4.81 1.23 8.40
C LEU A 31 -4.23 0.42 9.55
N SER A 32 -3.45 1.05 10.43
CA SER A 32 -2.88 0.36 11.60
C SER A 32 -3.91 0.02 12.69
N THR A 33 -5.16 0.44 12.52
CA THR A 33 -6.28 -0.01 13.38
C THR A 33 -7.04 -1.19 12.78
N ILE A 34 -6.71 -1.59 11.55
CA ILE A 34 -7.32 -2.72 10.87
C ILE A 34 -6.63 -4.01 11.33
N ASP A 35 -7.44 -4.98 11.76
CA ASP A 35 -6.93 -6.28 12.15
C ASP A 35 -6.15 -6.94 11.01
N GLY A 36 -4.96 -7.45 11.34
CA GLY A 36 -4.00 -7.98 10.38
C GLY A 36 -2.97 -6.97 9.86
N ILE A 37 -3.11 -5.66 10.09
CA ILE A 37 -2.11 -4.64 9.70
C ILE A 37 -1.35 -4.16 10.93
N LYS A 38 -0.03 -4.39 10.96
CA LYS A 38 0.87 -3.93 12.03
C LYS A 38 1.23 -2.44 11.87
N SER A 39 1.52 -2.02 10.66
CA SER A 39 1.91 -0.65 10.34
C SER A 39 1.74 -0.34 8.85
N ALA A 40 1.63 0.93 8.52
CA ALA A 40 1.52 1.40 7.14
C ALA A 40 2.47 2.56 6.86
N PHE A 41 2.98 2.59 5.63
CA PHE A 41 3.97 3.53 5.15
C PHE A 41 3.64 3.98 3.74
N VAL A 42 3.99 5.21 3.42
CA VAL A 42 4.06 5.65 2.02
C VAL A 42 5.52 5.69 1.63
N PHE A 43 5.85 4.95 0.58
CA PHE A 43 7.19 4.92 0.01
C PHE A 43 7.22 5.67 -1.31
N ALA A 44 8.24 6.50 -1.50
CA ALA A 44 8.60 6.99 -2.81
C ALA A 44 9.18 5.86 -3.67
N LYS A 45 9.23 6.06 -4.99
CA LYS A 45 9.74 5.04 -5.93
C LYS A 45 11.22 4.68 -5.77
N ASN A 46 11.98 5.52 -5.07
CA ASN A 46 13.36 5.24 -4.71
C ASN A 46 13.48 4.39 -3.43
N GLY A 47 12.35 4.07 -2.77
CA GLY A 47 12.32 3.32 -1.51
C GLY A 47 12.31 4.20 -0.25
N ASP A 48 12.41 5.52 -0.36
CA ASP A 48 12.37 6.39 0.81
C ASP A 48 10.97 6.45 1.42
N ILE A 49 10.92 6.49 2.75
CA ILE A 49 9.67 6.64 3.49
C ILE A 49 9.28 8.11 3.51
N VAL A 50 8.09 8.40 2.99
CA VAL A 50 7.52 9.75 2.88
C VAL A 50 6.52 10.02 4.01
N ALA A 51 5.80 9.00 4.45
CA ALA A 51 4.84 9.09 5.55
C ALA A 51 4.74 7.74 6.28
N SER A 52 4.32 7.76 7.55
CA SER A 52 4.11 6.56 8.36
C SER A 52 2.87 6.68 9.25
N SER A 53 2.25 5.55 9.60
CA SER A 53 1.05 5.47 10.43
C SER A 53 1.23 5.91 11.89
N GLY A 54 2.43 6.35 12.31
CA GLY A 54 2.71 6.81 13.67
C GLY A 54 4.13 6.48 14.13
N LYS A 55 4.35 6.43 15.45
CA LYS A 55 5.63 5.98 16.02
C LYS A 55 5.82 4.49 15.69
N VAL A 56 6.55 4.23 14.63
CA VAL A 56 7.04 2.89 14.28
C VAL A 56 7.86 2.41 15.48
N SER A 57 7.50 1.26 16.06
CA SER A 57 8.42 0.59 16.97
C SER A 57 9.66 0.26 16.15
N MET A 58 10.80 0.86 16.47
CA MET A 58 12.08 0.55 15.83
C MET A 58 12.64 -0.76 16.38
N ASP A 59 11.76 -1.77 16.50
CA ASP A 59 12.17 -3.12 16.78
C ASP A 59 12.82 -3.74 15.53
N LYS A 60 13.55 -4.83 15.74
CA LYS A 60 14.32 -5.48 14.66
C LYS A 60 13.44 -5.96 13.51
N GLU A 61 12.19 -6.34 13.79
CA GLU A 61 11.25 -6.81 12.77
C GLU A 61 10.81 -5.66 11.86
N ALA A 62 10.40 -4.53 12.44
CA ALA A 62 10.01 -3.35 11.68
C ALA A 62 11.16 -2.81 10.82
N ILE A 63 12.38 -2.76 11.37
CA ILE A 63 13.57 -2.35 10.60
C ILE A 63 13.81 -3.30 9.43
N SER A 64 13.78 -4.62 9.68
CA SER A 64 13.98 -5.63 8.63
C SER A 64 12.92 -5.55 7.53
N LEU A 65 11.66 -5.30 7.88
CA LEU A 65 10.58 -5.11 6.91
C LEU A 65 10.75 -3.82 6.09
N ILE A 66 11.24 -2.74 6.70
CA ILE A 66 11.58 -1.49 5.98
C ILE A 66 12.72 -1.73 4.99
N GLU A 67 13.79 -2.40 5.39
CA GLU A 67 14.91 -2.74 4.51
C GLU A 67 14.48 -3.66 3.36
N THR A 68 13.62 -4.63 3.67
CA THR A 68 12.99 -5.51 2.67
C THR A 68 12.17 -4.68 1.68
N ALA A 69 11.34 -3.75 2.18
CA ALA A 69 10.53 -2.88 1.32
C ALA A 69 11.40 -2.02 0.40
N LYS A 70 12.46 -1.40 0.94
CA LYS A 70 13.44 -0.63 0.16
C LYS A 70 14.08 -1.43 -0.96
N THR A 71 14.32 -2.72 -0.72
CA THR A 71 14.89 -3.63 -1.72
C THR A 71 13.87 -4.04 -2.78
N LEU A 72 12.62 -4.25 -2.38
CA LEU A 72 11.54 -4.68 -3.29
C LEU A 72 11.00 -3.57 -4.18
N ILE A 73 10.96 -2.32 -3.71
CA ILE A 73 10.37 -1.20 -4.44
C ILE A 73 11.01 -0.98 -5.82
N PRO A 74 12.35 -0.96 -5.98
CA PRO A 74 12.97 -0.86 -7.31
C PRO A 74 12.56 -2.00 -8.25
N ILE A 75 12.34 -3.20 -7.72
CA ILE A 75 11.88 -4.35 -8.50
C ILE A 75 10.43 -4.12 -8.95
N ILE A 76 9.56 -3.69 -8.03
CA ILE A 76 8.14 -3.40 -8.30
C ILE A 76 7.99 -2.29 -9.36
N VAL A 77 8.81 -1.24 -9.28
CA VAL A 77 8.80 -0.13 -10.26
C VAL A 77 9.08 -0.60 -11.68
N ASN A 78 9.88 -1.66 -11.83
CA ASN A 78 10.22 -2.23 -13.13
C ASN A 78 9.20 -3.26 -13.65
N LEU A 79 8.18 -3.59 -12.86
CA LEU A 79 7.10 -4.45 -13.33
C LEU A 79 6.22 -3.72 -14.35
N PRO A 80 5.66 -4.41 -15.35
CA PRO A 80 4.73 -3.80 -16.30
C PRO A 80 3.54 -3.15 -15.59
N LYS A 81 3.48 -1.81 -15.62
CA LYS A 81 2.45 -1.01 -14.95
C LYS A 81 1.02 -1.30 -15.42
N THR A 82 0.86 -1.72 -16.67
CA THR A 82 -0.44 -2.10 -17.24
C THR A 82 -1.08 -3.30 -16.53
N LYS A 83 -0.34 -4.00 -15.67
CA LYS A 83 -0.79 -5.24 -15.00
C LYS A 83 -0.66 -5.23 -13.47
N THR A 84 0.10 -4.30 -12.89
CA THR A 84 0.47 -4.40 -11.47
C THR A 84 0.04 -3.16 -10.69
N LYS A 85 -1.13 -3.22 -10.06
CA LYS A 85 -1.58 -2.19 -9.11
C LYS A 85 -1.19 -2.50 -7.68
N ARG A 86 -1.05 -3.78 -7.35
CA ARG A 86 -0.82 -4.27 -5.99
C ARG A 86 0.10 -5.48 -6.01
N VAL A 87 0.97 -5.59 -5.02
CA VAL A 87 1.91 -6.72 -4.89
C VAL A 87 1.95 -7.16 -3.44
N LEU A 88 1.70 -8.45 -3.19
CA LEU A 88 1.83 -9.06 -1.88
C LEU A 88 3.10 -9.91 -1.83
N TYR A 89 3.95 -9.63 -0.85
CA TYR A 89 5.05 -10.52 -0.46
C TYR A 89 4.69 -11.15 0.88
N GLN A 90 4.57 -12.48 0.91
CA GLN A 90 4.25 -13.23 2.12
C GLN A 90 5.51 -13.92 2.66
N PHE A 91 5.72 -13.80 3.96
CA PHE A 91 6.81 -14.39 4.72
C PHE A 91 6.24 -15.30 5.82
N SER A 92 7.09 -16.12 6.44
CA SER A 92 6.67 -17.03 7.53
C SER A 92 6.15 -16.30 8.79
N TYR A 93 6.49 -15.02 8.94
CA TYR A 93 6.17 -14.17 10.09
C TYR A 93 5.19 -13.02 9.77
N GLY A 94 4.67 -12.95 8.53
CA GLY A 94 3.80 -11.85 8.11
C GLY A 94 3.86 -11.60 6.61
N GLY A 95 3.64 -10.35 6.21
CA GLY A 95 3.72 -9.97 4.80
C GLY A 95 3.90 -8.47 4.60
N ILE A 96 4.16 -8.08 3.36
CA ILE A 96 4.12 -6.69 2.92
C ILE A 96 3.20 -6.60 1.70
N LEU A 97 2.14 -5.81 1.83
CA LEU A 97 1.27 -5.46 0.71
C LEU A 97 1.64 -4.08 0.21
N PHE A 98 2.06 -3.98 -1.04
CA PHE A 98 2.23 -2.73 -1.76
C PHE A 98 1.00 -2.45 -2.62
N SER A 99 0.58 -1.19 -2.64
CA SER A 99 -0.47 -0.67 -3.51
C SER A 99 0.03 0.62 -4.16
N ASP A 100 0.01 0.69 -5.49
CA ASP A 100 0.42 1.88 -6.23
C ASP A 100 -0.51 3.06 -5.92
N ILE A 101 0.08 4.23 -5.74
CA ILE A 101 -0.63 5.49 -5.55
C ILE A 101 -0.25 6.41 -6.71
N ALA A 102 -1.19 6.63 -7.63
CA ALA A 102 -1.10 7.61 -8.71
C ALA A 102 0.16 7.47 -9.60
N GLU A 103 0.77 6.30 -9.68
CA GLU A 103 2.10 6.08 -10.25
C GLU A 103 3.20 7.00 -9.70
N GLN A 104 3.06 7.54 -8.49
CA GLN A 104 4.05 8.42 -7.85
C GLN A 104 4.68 7.77 -6.62
N ALA A 105 3.94 6.90 -5.95
CA ALA A 105 4.33 6.31 -4.70
C ALA A 105 3.71 4.92 -4.50
N PHE A 106 4.13 4.25 -3.42
CA PHE A 106 3.50 3.01 -2.97
C PHE A 106 3.00 3.17 -1.54
N LEU A 107 1.77 2.77 -1.29
CA LEU A 107 1.28 2.45 0.04
C LEU A 107 1.76 1.05 0.40
N GLY A 108 2.62 0.92 1.41
CA GLY A 108 3.08 -0.35 1.94
C GLY A 108 2.45 -0.64 3.30
N CYS A 109 1.76 -1.76 3.43
CA CYS A 109 1.19 -2.26 4.68
C CYS A 109 2.00 -3.47 5.16
N PHE A 110 2.53 -3.39 6.37
CA PHE A 110 3.15 -4.53 7.04
C PHE A 110 2.09 -5.33 7.76
N LEU A 111 2.05 -6.62 7.46
CA LEU A 111 0.96 -7.51 7.85
C LEU A 111 1.42 -8.44 8.97
N SER A 112 0.50 -8.77 9.87
CA SER A 112 0.71 -9.84 10.85
C SER A 112 0.77 -11.20 10.15
N LYS A 113 1.16 -12.26 10.87
CA LYS A 113 1.22 -13.62 10.31
C LYS A 113 -0.15 -14.14 9.88
N ASP A 114 -1.18 -13.86 10.66
CA ASP A 114 -2.53 -14.42 10.53
C ASP A 114 -3.52 -13.43 9.89
N PHE A 115 -3.02 -12.53 9.05
CA PHE A 115 -3.83 -11.49 8.43
C PHE A 115 -4.89 -12.08 7.47
N HIS A 116 -6.08 -11.47 7.45
CA HIS A 116 -7.12 -11.85 6.49
C HIS A 116 -6.94 -11.07 5.17
N PHE A 117 -6.38 -11.74 4.14
CA PHE A 117 -5.98 -11.11 2.88
C PHE A 117 -7.07 -10.23 2.24
N VAL A 118 -8.28 -10.77 2.04
CA VAL A 118 -9.38 -10.02 1.40
C VAL A 118 -9.70 -8.72 2.14
N HIS A 119 -9.77 -8.77 3.46
CA HIS A 119 -10.10 -7.62 4.30
C HIS A 119 -8.99 -6.56 4.22
N VAL A 120 -7.74 -6.97 4.43
CA VAL A 120 -6.57 -6.09 4.33
C VAL A 120 -6.47 -5.44 2.95
N LEU A 121 -6.71 -6.21 1.89
CA LEU A 121 -6.60 -5.73 0.51
C LEU A 121 -7.63 -4.63 0.21
N ILE A 122 -8.88 -4.82 0.66
CA ILE A 122 -9.97 -3.85 0.46
C ILE A 122 -9.69 -2.56 1.22
N GLU A 123 -9.31 -2.66 2.49
CA GLU A 123 -9.02 -1.47 3.31
C GLU A 123 -7.81 -0.71 2.79
N THR A 124 -6.77 -1.43 2.34
CA THR A 124 -5.61 -0.82 1.69
C THR A 124 -6.00 -0.12 0.39
N ASP A 125 -6.86 -0.72 -0.46
CA ASP A 125 -7.31 -0.09 -1.70
C ASP A 125 -8.11 1.19 -1.47
N LYS A 126 -9.01 1.19 -0.47
CA LYS A 126 -9.77 2.39 -0.08
C LYS A 126 -8.83 3.53 0.30
N VAL A 127 -7.85 3.25 1.16
CA VAL A 127 -6.90 4.26 1.60
C VAL A 127 -5.99 4.72 0.45
N SER A 128 -5.51 3.81 -0.40
CA SER A 128 -4.80 4.18 -1.64
C SER A 128 -5.63 5.12 -2.52
N TYR A 129 -6.92 4.83 -2.72
CA TYR A 129 -7.80 5.68 -3.53
C TYR A 129 -8.01 7.07 -2.93
N ILE A 130 -8.17 7.16 -1.60
CA ILE A 130 -8.31 8.44 -0.91
C ILE A 130 -7.04 9.27 -1.10
N ILE A 131 -5.87 8.66 -0.87
CA ILE A 131 -4.57 9.32 -1.01
C ILE A 131 -4.32 9.72 -2.47
N GLU A 132 -4.63 8.85 -3.44
CA GLU A 132 -4.53 9.14 -4.87
C GLU A 132 -5.34 10.40 -5.23
N ASN A 133 -6.59 10.48 -4.78
CA ASN A 133 -7.42 11.66 -5.05
C ASN A 133 -6.87 12.93 -4.36
N GLN A 134 -6.32 12.82 -3.16
CA GLN A 134 -5.67 13.95 -2.47
C GLN A 134 -4.46 14.47 -3.25
N ILE A 135 -3.57 13.57 -3.71
CA ILE A 135 -2.40 13.93 -4.53
C ILE A 135 -2.82 14.58 -5.84
N LEU A 136 -3.88 14.05 -6.48
CA LEU A 136 -4.41 14.57 -7.73
C LEU A 136 -5.32 15.81 -7.55
N ASN A 137 -5.47 16.31 -6.31
CA ASN A 137 -6.38 17.40 -5.96
C ASN A 137 -7.83 17.21 -6.47
N LYS A 138 -8.31 15.96 -6.41
CA LYS A 138 -9.67 15.55 -6.76
C LYS A 138 -10.49 15.32 -5.50
N LYS A 139 -11.79 15.56 -5.57
CA LYS A 139 -12.72 15.16 -4.50
C LYS A 139 -12.83 13.64 -4.47
N VAL A 140 -12.81 13.07 -3.27
CA VAL A 140 -13.10 11.64 -3.06
C VAL A 140 -14.57 11.41 -3.40
N ASP A 141 -14.82 10.63 -4.45
CA ASP A 141 -16.16 10.15 -4.79
C ASP A 141 -16.45 8.84 -4.05
N GLU A 142 -17.28 8.93 -3.01
CA GLU A 142 -17.70 7.79 -2.17
C GLU A 142 -18.47 6.73 -2.96
N LYS A 143 -19.29 7.13 -3.95
CA LYS A 143 -20.06 6.17 -4.76
C LYS A 143 -19.11 5.34 -5.63
N ASN A 144 -18.11 5.98 -6.21
CA ASN A 144 -17.09 5.29 -6.99
C ASN A 144 -16.24 4.37 -6.10
N MET A 145 -15.90 4.80 -4.88
CA MET A 145 -15.16 3.97 -3.92
C MET A 145 -15.94 2.70 -3.54
N LEU A 146 -17.24 2.82 -3.24
CA LEU A 146 -18.10 1.68 -2.92
C LEU A 146 -18.22 0.71 -4.12
N LYS A 147 -18.38 1.25 -5.33
CA LYS A 147 -18.42 0.43 -6.55
C LYS A 147 -17.12 -0.35 -6.75
N ARG A 148 -15.96 0.30 -6.56
CA ARG A 148 -14.65 -0.35 -6.63
C ARG A 148 -14.50 -1.45 -5.58
N GLU A 149 -14.97 -1.22 -4.36
CA GLU A 149 -14.98 -2.23 -3.30
C GLU A 149 -15.80 -3.46 -3.70
N GLU A 150 -17.03 -3.27 -4.20
CA GLU A 150 -17.89 -4.36 -4.64
C GLU A 150 -17.27 -5.16 -5.80
N GLU A 151 -16.69 -4.48 -6.77
CA GLU A 151 -15.99 -5.11 -7.90
C GLU A 151 -14.79 -5.93 -7.41
N LEU A 152 -13.99 -5.38 -6.49
CA LEU A 152 -12.85 -6.08 -5.91
C LEU A 152 -13.28 -7.31 -5.10
N ARG A 153 -14.35 -7.20 -4.30
CA ARG A 153 -14.93 -8.33 -3.56
C ARG A 153 -15.37 -9.45 -4.51
N LYS A 154 -16.05 -9.11 -5.62
CA LYS A 154 -16.48 -10.10 -6.62
C LYS A 154 -15.29 -10.80 -7.28
N GLN A 155 -14.26 -10.04 -7.69
CA GLN A 155 -13.04 -10.60 -8.26
C GLN A 155 -12.36 -11.58 -7.29
N LEU A 156 -12.29 -11.23 -6.01
CA LEU A 156 -11.67 -12.08 -4.98
C LEU A 156 -12.49 -13.34 -4.72
N GLN A 157 -13.83 -13.25 -4.69
CA GLN A 157 -14.71 -14.42 -4.57
C GLN A 157 -14.56 -15.38 -5.75
N GLU A 158 -14.48 -14.86 -6.97
CA GLU A 158 -14.25 -15.69 -8.17
C GLU A 158 -12.89 -16.39 -8.11
N ILE A 159 -11.87 -15.72 -7.58
CA ILE A 159 -10.54 -16.29 -7.38
C ILE A 159 -10.57 -17.38 -6.30
N GLU A 160 -11.18 -17.14 -5.15
CA GLU A 160 -11.35 -18.14 -4.08
C GLU A 160 -12.10 -19.39 -4.57
N TYR A 161 -13.15 -19.20 -5.38
CA TYR A 161 -13.90 -20.29 -6.01
C TYR A 161 -13.04 -21.11 -6.97
N LYS A 162 -12.18 -20.46 -7.77
CA LYS A 162 -11.21 -21.12 -8.66
C LYS A 162 -10.13 -21.88 -7.88
N PHE A 163 -9.70 -21.37 -6.72
CA PHE A 163 -8.72 -22.04 -5.86
C PHE A 163 -9.30 -23.28 -5.14
N HIS A 164 -10.57 -23.26 -4.75
CA HIS A 164 -11.23 -24.43 -4.16
C HIS A 164 -11.44 -25.57 -5.17
N SER A 165 -11.38 -25.27 -6.46
CA SER A 165 -11.61 -26.25 -7.55
C SER A 165 -10.32 -26.78 -8.19
N SER A 166 -9.14 -26.23 -7.87
CA SER A 166 -7.87 -26.59 -8.53
C SER A 166 -6.69 -26.64 -7.56
N THR A 167 -5.99 -27.77 -7.50
CA THR A 167 -4.74 -27.91 -6.74
C THR A 167 -3.56 -27.28 -7.50
N LEU A 168 -2.81 -26.39 -6.82
CA LEU A 168 -1.38 -26.01 -7.01
C LEU A 168 -0.95 -24.85 -7.95
N VAL A 169 0.07 -24.13 -7.42
CA VAL A 169 1.06 -23.15 -7.96
C VAL A 169 0.54 -21.81 -8.50
N ILE A 170 0.85 -20.73 -7.77
CA ILE A 170 0.65 -19.34 -8.21
C ILE A 170 1.84 -18.92 -9.09
N HIS A 171 1.59 -18.76 -10.39
CA HIS A 171 2.23 -17.76 -11.23
C HIS A 171 1.15 -16.74 -11.60
N TRP A 172 1.36 -15.46 -11.27
CA TRP A 172 0.38 -14.40 -11.54
C TRP A 172 0.62 -13.78 -12.93
N ILE A 173 -0.36 -13.93 -13.82
CA ILE A 173 -0.60 -13.23 -15.10
C ILE A 173 -2.14 -13.06 -15.11
N SER A 174 -2.78 -11.91 -15.32
CA SER A 174 -2.52 -10.71 -16.14
C SER A 174 -3.23 -9.49 -15.56
#